data_AF-A0AAJ0E136-F1
#
_entry.id   AF-A0AAJ0E136-F1
#
_cell.length_a   1.000
_cell.length_b   1.000
_cell.length_c   1.000
_cell.angle_alpha   90.00
_cell.angle_beta   90.00
_cell.angle_gamma   90.00
#
_symmetry.space_group_name_H-M   'P 1'
#
loop_
_entity.id
_entity.type
_entity.pdbx_description
1 polymer ?
#
loop_
_entity_poly.entity_id
_entity_poly.type
_entity_poly.pdbx_seq_one_letter_code
_entity_poly.pdbx_strand_id
1 'polypeptide(L)'
;MHAIRASSIGQLLHGPRRLQALPVTSPWRATSQRQSMPKLLVTPHIGLTHKRHFRAEALYLPPLVFTGLLLTLWTQKCLAMIIFQNKIIYMPGLPPNARRERIQDYAKQCWGVQWEEKRIRAADGTDLALCVASATSTGGRKTTSLDDTLSVPSIYILYFQGNASSIPPRLPDLSWVLQSLQQSKRPARYTFVCLSYRGYWTSRGRPSEKGINLDARAALHWIGRVHSEHDVHGHQPTPEVILWGQSIGAGVATNLAAWEAFPPTLRLRSLILETPFTSVKDMLAILYPQKWVPYRHLWPFLRNHLDSWTNLATIAGNWSGSRIYERPRITIVEAGRDELVPAELGAKLVRRCEEVGLEVEKKTVQGAFHNDAVIRLEGRRAVVDCIEQVVAKI
;
A
#
# COMPACT_ATOMS: atom_id res chain seq x y z
N MET A 1 -22.31 23.22 17.06
CA MET A 1 -22.29 24.69 17.22
C MET A 1 -21.62 25.02 18.55
N HIS A 2 -20.38 25.52 18.53
CA HIS A 2 -19.87 26.52 19.46
C HIS A 2 -18.48 26.95 18.98
N ALA A 3 -18.38 28.24 18.65
CA ALA A 3 -17.18 28.92 18.17
C ALA A 3 -16.40 29.50 19.36
N ILE A 4 -15.07 29.47 19.30
CA ILE A 4 -14.19 30.19 20.23
C ILE A 4 -13.50 31.30 19.43
N ARG A 5 -13.78 32.55 19.83
CA ARG A 5 -13.22 33.80 19.32
C ARG A 5 -11.89 34.11 20.01
N ALA A 6 -11.01 34.74 19.24
CA ALA A 6 -9.74 35.32 19.67
C ALA A 6 -9.93 36.53 20.59
N SER A 7 -9.07 36.64 21.61
CA SER A 7 -8.98 37.79 22.51
C SER A 7 -7.94 38.80 22.02
N SER A 8 -8.37 40.05 21.94
CA SER A 8 -7.60 41.27 21.69
C SER A 8 -7.10 41.87 23.00
N ILE A 9 -5.87 42.42 23.01
CA ILE A 9 -5.44 43.47 23.93
C ILE A 9 -5.03 44.68 23.08
N GLY A 10 -5.92 45.68 23.02
CA GLY A 10 -5.53 47.11 22.94
C GLY A 10 -5.51 47.65 24.37
N GLN A 11 -4.97 48.81 24.72
CA GLN A 11 -4.70 50.06 24.02
C GLN A 11 -3.66 50.82 24.86
N LEU A 12 -2.95 51.80 24.26
CA LEU A 12 -2.80 53.14 24.86
C LEU A 12 -2.33 54.12 23.77
N LEU A 13 -3.19 55.10 23.50
CA LEU A 13 -3.05 56.21 22.56
C LEU A 13 -2.41 57.42 23.26
N HIS A 14 -1.62 58.23 22.54
CA HIS A 14 -1.89 59.67 22.36
C HIS A 14 -0.80 60.39 21.53
N GLY A 15 -1.19 60.89 20.34
CA GLY A 15 -1.10 62.31 19.92
C GLY A 15 0.25 62.91 19.44
N PRO A 16 0.27 63.78 18.38
CA PRO A 16 1.48 64.14 17.62
C PRO A 16 2.03 65.55 17.92
N ARG A 17 3.31 65.81 17.63
CA ARG A 17 3.87 67.17 17.51
C ARG A 17 4.85 67.33 16.34
N ARG A 18 4.67 68.43 15.61
CA ARG A 18 5.39 68.93 14.43
C ARG A 18 6.76 69.55 14.76
N LEU A 19 7.69 69.37 13.81
CA LEU A 19 8.72 70.27 13.26
C LEU A 19 9.24 71.47 14.09
N GLN A 20 10.56 71.53 14.24
CA GLN A 20 11.34 72.77 14.22
C GLN A 20 12.63 72.59 13.41
N ALA A 21 12.84 73.51 12.47
CA ALA A 21 14.10 73.77 11.77
C ALA A 21 14.84 74.92 12.47
N LEU A 22 16.13 75.11 12.15
CA LEU A 22 16.94 76.36 12.06
C LEU A 22 18.44 76.03 12.26
N PRO A 23 19.41 76.87 11.83
CA PRO A 23 19.40 77.85 10.75
C PRO A 23 20.62 77.73 9.78
N VAL A 24 20.51 78.48 8.68
CA VAL A 24 21.58 78.81 7.71
C VAL A 24 22.23 80.14 8.11
N THR A 25 23.55 80.25 8.00
CA THR A 25 24.26 81.52 7.79
C THR A 25 25.37 81.36 6.74
N SER A 26 25.51 82.38 5.89
CA SER A 26 26.36 82.51 4.69
C SER A 26 27.61 83.36 5.00
N PRO A 27 28.28 84.04 4.04
CA PRO A 27 29.10 83.57 2.91
C PRO A 27 30.52 84.18 2.95
N TRP A 28 31.50 83.68 2.18
CA TRP A 28 32.65 84.51 1.76
C TRP A 28 33.03 84.31 0.29
N ARG A 29 33.42 85.43 -0.30
CA ARG A 29 33.56 85.75 -1.73
C ARG A 29 34.77 85.10 -2.40
N ALA A 30 34.63 84.98 -3.71
CA ALA A 30 35.70 84.71 -4.67
C ALA A 30 36.67 85.88 -4.83
N THR A 31 37.94 85.56 -5.12
CA THR A 31 38.85 86.42 -5.85
C THR A 31 39.54 85.61 -6.94
N SER A 32 39.39 86.09 -8.18
CA SER A 32 40.05 85.57 -9.36
C SER A 32 41.52 85.97 -9.39
N GLN A 33 42.41 85.07 -9.78
CA GLN A 33 43.68 85.47 -10.38
C GLN A 33 43.96 84.62 -11.62
N ARG A 34 44.06 85.34 -12.74
CA ARG A 34 44.32 84.89 -14.09
C ARG A 34 45.84 84.73 -14.23
N GLN A 35 46.32 83.53 -14.53
CA GLN A 35 47.68 83.34 -15.03
C GLN A 35 47.68 82.46 -16.28
N SER A 36 48.53 82.88 -17.20
CA SER A 36 48.63 82.56 -18.62
C SER A 36 49.14 81.16 -18.94
N MET A 37 48.68 80.63 -20.08
CA MET A 37 49.19 79.42 -20.72
C MET A 37 50.69 79.47 -21.04
N PRO A 38 51.31 78.29 -21.18
CA PRO A 38 51.82 77.93 -22.50
C PRO A 38 51.22 76.62 -23.01
N LYS A 39 50.92 76.63 -24.32
CA LYS A 39 50.53 75.47 -25.11
C LYS A 39 51.64 74.40 -25.05
N LEU A 40 51.32 73.19 -24.57
CA LEU A 40 52.15 72.03 -24.82
C LEU A 40 51.40 71.01 -25.68
N LEU A 41 52.05 70.72 -26.81
CA LEU A 41 51.90 69.65 -27.78
C LEU A 41 50.79 68.60 -27.52
N VAL A 42 49.87 68.54 -28.47
CA VAL A 42 49.07 67.36 -28.79
C VAL A 42 50.00 66.30 -29.38
N THR A 43 50.14 65.16 -28.70
CA THR A 43 50.64 63.91 -29.28
C THR A 43 49.51 62.88 -29.34
N PRO A 44 49.43 62.06 -30.39
CA PRO A 44 48.18 61.44 -30.83
C PRO A 44 47.76 60.27 -29.95
N HIS A 45 46.45 60.09 -29.87
CA HIS A 45 45.79 58.91 -29.33
C HIS A 45 46.36 57.60 -29.91
N ILE A 46 47.03 56.81 -29.08
CA ILE A 46 47.05 55.36 -29.22
C ILE A 46 46.28 54.81 -28.01
N GLY A 47 44.97 55.03 -28.04
CA GLY A 47 44.04 54.38 -27.13
C GLY A 47 43.76 52.99 -27.68
N LEU A 48 44.26 51.97 -26.99
CA LEU A 48 44.03 50.55 -27.24
C LEU A 48 42.61 50.29 -27.77
N THR A 49 42.52 49.66 -28.93
CA THR A 49 41.29 48.99 -29.33
C THR A 49 41.01 47.90 -28.31
N HIS A 50 40.10 48.16 -27.38
CA HIS A 50 39.46 47.09 -26.61
C HIS A 50 38.67 46.26 -27.62
N LYS A 51 39.32 45.27 -28.24
CA LYS A 51 38.63 44.14 -28.84
C LYS A 51 37.80 43.55 -27.70
N ARG A 52 36.48 43.76 -27.73
CA ARG A 52 35.54 42.98 -26.93
C ARG A 52 35.73 41.54 -27.37
N HIS A 53 36.64 40.82 -26.72
CA HIS A 53 36.67 39.38 -26.77
C HIS A 53 35.37 38.93 -26.13
N PHE A 54 34.32 38.73 -26.95
CA PHE A 54 33.16 37.97 -26.55
C PHE A 54 33.70 36.59 -26.18
N ARG A 55 33.88 36.33 -24.87
CA ARG A 55 34.30 35.03 -24.40
C ARG A 55 33.16 34.08 -24.71
N ALA A 56 33.34 33.24 -25.74
CA ALA A 56 32.40 32.20 -26.12
C ALA A 56 31.96 31.34 -24.91
N GLU A 57 32.84 31.22 -23.91
CA GLU A 57 32.57 30.65 -22.58
C GLU A 57 31.31 31.21 -21.92
N ALA A 58 31.07 32.53 -21.96
CA ALA A 58 29.88 33.14 -21.36
C ALA A 58 28.58 32.75 -22.08
N LEU A 59 28.67 32.30 -23.33
CA LEU A 59 27.51 31.86 -24.14
C LEU A 59 27.19 30.38 -23.91
N TYR A 60 28.21 29.52 -23.77
CA TYR A 60 28.03 28.07 -23.66
C TYR A 60 28.00 27.56 -22.21
N LEU A 61 28.60 28.29 -21.26
CA LEU A 61 28.65 27.87 -19.86
C LEU A 61 27.25 27.78 -19.22
N PRO A 62 26.34 28.76 -19.37
CA PRO A 62 25.01 28.64 -18.77
C PRO A 62 24.22 27.43 -19.31
N PRO A 63 24.07 27.22 -20.63
CA PRO A 63 23.41 26.02 -21.16
C PRO A 63 24.06 24.71 -20.68
N LEU A 64 25.39 24.64 -20.63
CA LEU A 64 26.11 23.46 -20.14
C LEU A 64 25.82 23.19 -18.66
N VAL A 65 25.84 24.24 -17.82
CA VAL A 65 25.55 24.12 -16.38
C VAL A 65 24.09 23.71 -16.17
N PHE A 66 23.14 24.34 -16.85
CA PHE A 66 21.71 24.00 -16.70
C PHE A 66 21.40 22.60 -17.21
N THR A 67 21.94 22.20 -18.36
CA THR A 67 21.74 20.85 -18.90
C THR A 67 22.44 19.78 -18.04
N GLY A 68 23.67 20.04 -17.59
CA GLY A 68 24.41 19.15 -16.69
C GLY A 68 23.71 18.98 -15.34
N LEU A 69 23.23 20.06 -14.74
CA LEU A 69 22.45 20.02 -13.51
C LEU A 69 21.15 19.23 -13.69
N LEU A 70 20.41 19.50 -14.77
CA LEU A 70 19.17 18.78 -15.09
C LEU A 70 19.43 17.27 -15.22
N LEU A 71 20.43 16.88 -16.01
CA LEU A 71 20.78 15.46 -16.20
C LEU A 71 21.25 14.82 -14.90
N THR A 72 22.02 15.52 -14.08
CA THR A 72 22.50 15.01 -12.78
C THR A 72 21.33 14.76 -11.82
N LEU A 73 20.45 15.74 -11.65
CA LEU A 73 19.26 15.60 -10.78
C LEU A 73 18.30 14.54 -11.31
N TRP A 74 18.15 14.44 -12.63
CA TRP A 74 17.34 13.43 -13.29
C TRP A 74 17.89 12.02 -13.01
N THR A 75 19.20 11.81 -13.20
CA THR A 75 19.86 10.53 -12.95
C THR A 75 19.79 10.18 -11.46
N GLN A 76 20.08 11.14 -10.57
CA GLN A 76 19.99 10.97 -9.13
C GLN A 76 18.58 10.52 -8.71
N LYS A 77 17.53 11.15 -9.26
CA LYS A 77 16.15 10.80 -8.92
C LYS A 77 15.74 9.42 -9.44
N CYS A 78 16.14 9.05 -10.66
CA CYS A 78 15.91 7.71 -11.19
C CYS A 78 16.61 6.64 -10.35
N LEU A 79 17.88 6.88 -10.02
CA LEU A 79 18.67 5.98 -9.18
C LEU A 79 18.06 5.85 -7.78
N ALA A 80 17.65 6.98 -7.17
CA ALA A 80 16.99 6.97 -5.88
C ALA A 80 15.68 6.17 -5.91
N MET A 81 14.85 6.33 -6.95
CA MET A 81 13.65 5.51 -7.12
C MET A 81 13.98 4.02 -7.18
N ILE A 82 15.00 3.63 -7.94
CA ILE A 82 15.41 2.22 -8.11
C ILE A 82 15.99 1.64 -6.80
N ILE A 83 16.83 2.38 -6.10
CA ILE A 83 17.48 1.91 -4.87
C ILE A 83 16.47 1.83 -3.72
N PHE A 84 15.58 2.83 -3.59
CA PHE A 84 14.63 2.93 -2.48
C PHE A 84 13.25 2.36 -2.80
N GLN A 85 13.07 1.61 -3.89
CA GLN A 85 11.78 1.02 -4.31
C GLN A 85 10.98 0.42 -3.16
N ASN A 86 11.58 -0.46 -2.36
CA ASN A 86 10.86 -1.14 -1.29
C ASN A 86 10.39 -0.16 -0.20
N LYS A 87 11.11 0.94 0.04
CA LYS A 87 10.71 1.96 1.01
C LYS A 87 9.61 2.88 0.46
N ILE A 88 9.52 3.01 -0.86
CA ILE A 88 8.46 3.77 -1.55
C ILE A 88 7.19 2.92 -1.62
N ILE A 89 7.34 1.65 -2.00
CA ILE A 89 6.23 0.72 -2.20
C ILE A 89 5.64 0.32 -0.85
N TYR A 90 6.48 -0.08 0.12
CA TYR A 90 6.01 -0.60 1.41
C TYR A 90 6.15 0.43 2.52
N MET A 91 5.03 0.76 3.17
CA MET A 91 4.94 1.82 4.18
C MET A 91 4.57 1.28 5.58
N PRO A 92 5.40 0.42 6.20
CA PRO A 92 5.06 -0.21 7.47
C PRO A 92 4.96 0.73 8.68
N GLY A 93 5.50 1.94 8.56
CA GLY A 93 5.49 2.96 9.62
C GLY A 93 4.34 3.95 9.51
N LEU A 94 3.43 3.78 8.55
CA LEU A 94 2.31 4.69 8.33
C LEU A 94 0.97 3.98 8.63
N PRO A 95 0.02 4.62 9.34
CA PRO A 95 0.17 5.90 10.04
C PRO A 95 1.24 5.83 11.15
N PRO A 96 1.76 6.97 11.65
CA PRO A 96 2.69 6.97 12.76
C PRO A 96 2.15 6.10 13.91
N ASN A 97 3.03 5.30 14.52
CA ASN A 97 2.70 4.31 15.55
C ASN A 97 1.97 3.04 15.09
N ALA A 98 1.70 2.83 13.80
CA ALA A 98 1.05 1.60 13.32
C ALA A 98 1.72 0.34 13.88
N ARG A 99 3.05 0.33 13.99
CA ARG A 99 3.81 -0.81 14.53
C ARG A 99 3.65 -1.08 16.03
N ARG A 100 3.08 -0.14 16.77
CA ARG A 100 2.91 -0.20 18.24
C ARG A 100 1.46 -0.45 18.64
N GLU A 101 0.54 -0.47 17.69
CA GLU A 101 -0.87 -0.78 17.94
C GLU A 101 -1.01 -2.21 18.47
N ARG A 102 -1.89 -2.39 19.46
CA ARG A 102 -2.10 -3.68 20.12
C ARG A 102 -3.51 -4.18 19.83
N ILE A 103 -3.68 -5.50 19.85
CA ILE A 103 -4.99 -6.15 19.69
C ILE A 103 -6.00 -5.61 20.72
N GLN A 104 -5.55 -5.41 21.97
CA GLN A 104 -6.39 -4.95 23.08
C GLN A 104 -6.97 -3.56 22.85
N ASP A 105 -6.28 -2.70 22.09
CA ASP A 105 -6.75 -1.35 21.80
C ASP A 105 -8.07 -1.39 20.96
N TYR A 106 -8.32 -2.49 20.25
CA TYR A 106 -9.49 -2.69 19.38
C TYR A 106 -10.50 -3.73 19.91
N ALA A 107 -10.20 -4.42 21.01
CA ALA A 107 -11.00 -5.55 21.50
C ALA A 107 -12.48 -5.21 21.71
N LYS A 108 -12.80 -4.00 22.18
CA LYS A 108 -14.18 -3.54 22.38
C LYS A 108 -14.99 -3.42 21.08
N GLN A 109 -14.30 -3.19 19.96
CA GLN A 109 -14.90 -3.06 18.63
C GLN A 109 -14.93 -4.41 17.88
N CYS A 110 -14.38 -5.48 18.48
CA CYS A 110 -14.34 -6.83 17.90
C CYS A 110 -15.55 -7.68 18.28
N TRP A 111 -16.58 -7.11 18.92
CA TRP A 111 -17.87 -7.78 19.17
C TRP A 111 -17.78 -9.15 19.87
N GLY A 112 -16.80 -9.30 20.77
CA GLY A 112 -16.57 -10.55 21.52
C GLY A 112 -15.63 -11.54 20.83
N VAL A 113 -15.24 -11.31 19.57
CA VAL A 113 -14.22 -12.11 18.88
C VAL A 113 -12.88 -11.94 19.59
N GLN A 114 -12.30 -13.06 20.02
CA GLN A 114 -11.00 -13.10 20.68
C GLN A 114 -9.91 -13.30 19.64
N TRP A 115 -9.04 -12.30 19.50
CA TRP A 115 -7.89 -12.33 18.61
C TRP A 115 -6.62 -12.60 19.42
N GLU A 116 -5.77 -13.46 18.89
CA GLU A 116 -4.50 -13.83 19.51
C GLU A 116 -3.33 -13.58 18.57
N GLU A 117 -2.23 -13.04 19.10
CA GLU A 117 -0.96 -13.01 18.38
C GLU A 117 -0.29 -14.38 18.46
N LYS A 118 0.09 -14.94 17.31
CA LYS A 118 0.94 -16.13 17.20
C LYS A 118 2.24 -15.77 16.49
N ARG A 119 3.33 -16.48 16.81
CA ARG A 119 4.64 -16.29 16.16
C ARG A 119 4.94 -17.45 15.22
N ILE A 120 5.48 -17.12 14.05
CA ILE A 120 5.98 -18.08 13.08
C ILE A 120 7.35 -17.62 12.57
N ARG A 121 8.07 -18.53 11.89
CA ARG A 121 9.32 -18.19 11.21
C ARG A 121 9.19 -18.46 9.72
N ALA A 122 9.61 -17.49 8.90
CA ALA A 122 9.81 -17.70 7.48
C ALA A 122 10.98 -18.65 7.22
N ALA A 123 11.08 -19.18 6.00
CA ALA A 123 12.15 -20.08 5.59
C ALA A 123 13.56 -19.46 5.72
N ASP A 124 13.67 -18.13 5.66
CA ASP A 124 14.92 -17.40 5.89
C ASP A 124 15.17 -17.04 7.37
N GLY A 125 14.38 -17.60 8.28
CA GLY A 125 14.48 -17.37 9.73
C GLY A 125 13.82 -16.08 10.21
N THR A 126 13.21 -15.28 9.34
CA THR A 126 12.52 -14.05 9.75
C THR A 126 11.36 -14.37 10.69
N ASP A 127 11.35 -13.73 11.86
CA ASP A 127 10.32 -13.86 12.88
C ASP A 127 9.11 -12.96 12.56
N LEU A 128 7.94 -13.58 12.46
CA LEU A 128 6.71 -13.00 11.96
C LEU A 128 5.56 -13.17 12.94
N ALA A 129 4.65 -12.20 12.92
CA ALA A 129 3.41 -12.20 13.68
C ALA A 129 2.24 -12.64 12.80
N LEU A 130 1.39 -13.49 13.36
CA LEU A 130 0.04 -13.76 12.89
C LEU A 130 -0.95 -13.21 13.90
N CYS A 131 -2.06 -12.64 13.45
CA CYS A 131 -3.23 -12.41 14.31
C CYS A 131 -4.30 -13.43 13.94
N VAL A 132 -4.72 -14.25 14.90
CA VAL A 132 -5.57 -15.41 14.66
C VAL A 132 -6.84 -15.31 15.51
N ALA A 133 -7.98 -15.62 14.90
CA ALA A 133 -9.25 -15.80 15.60
C ALA A 133 -10.05 -16.90 14.93
N SER A 134 -10.85 -17.62 15.71
CA SER A 134 -11.68 -18.72 15.21
C SER A 134 -13.11 -18.59 15.74
N ALA A 135 -14.08 -18.99 14.92
CA ALA A 135 -15.47 -19.16 15.32
C ALA A 135 -16.05 -20.42 14.68
N THR A 136 -16.97 -21.08 15.37
CA THR A 136 -17.67 -22.26 14.86
C THR A 136 -19.14 -21.94 14.72
N SER A 137 -19.70 -22.14 13.53
CA SER A 137 -21.15 -22.18 13.33
C SER A 137 -21.67 -23.60 13.55
N THR A 138 -22.79 -23.73 14.27
CA THR A 138 -23.50 -24.99 14.49
C THR A 138 -24.65 -25.22 13.50
N GLY A 139 -24.84 -24.31 12.53
CA GLY A 139 -25.85 -24.45 11.48
C GLY A 139 -27.31 -24.45 11.98
N GLY A 140 -27.60 -23.78 13.09
CA GLY A 140 -28.94 -23.72 13.69
C GLY A 140 -29.34 -24.94 14.53
N ARG A 141 -28.45 -25.93 14.72
CA ARG A 141 -28.68 -27.01 15.70
C ARG A 141 -28.56 -26.46 17.12
N LYS A 142 -29.61 -26.64 17.94
CA LYS A 142 -29.50 -26.53 19.40
C LYS A 142 -28.62 -27.69 19.88
N THR A 143 -27.42 -27.39 20.35
CA THR A 143 -26.53 -28.36 20.98
C THR A 143 -27.19 -28.92 22.24
N THR A 144 -27.72 -30.15 22.18
CA THR A 144 -28.36 -30.83 23.32
C THR A 144 -27.48 -31.89 23.98
N SER A 145 -26.19 -31.99 23.64
CA SER A 145 -25.25 -32.89 24.31
C SER A 145 -23.84 -32.31 24.36
N LEU A 146 -23.13 -32.59 25.45
CA LEU A 146 -21.74 -32.17 25.71
C LEU A 146 -20.70 -32.93 24.86
N ASP A 147 -21.13 -33.88 24.02
CA ASP A 147 -20.26 -34.92 23.44
C ASP A 147 -20.33 -35.03 21.90
N ASP A 148 -21.07 -34.14 21.23
CA ASP A 148 -21.07 -34.05 19.77
C ASP A 148 -19.86 -33.23 19.32
N THR A 149 -18.67 -33.84 19.27
CA THR A 149 -17.56 -33.33 18.44
C THR A 149 -17.94 -33.48 16.97
N LEU A 150 -18.87 -32.65 16.52
CA LEU A 150 -19.27 -32.55 15.13
C LEU A 150 -18.01 -32.25 14.31
N SER A 151 -17.64 -33.21 13.45
CA SER A 151 -16.62 -33.05 12.42
C SER A 151 -17.13 -32.09 11.34
N VAL A 152 -17.22 -30.81 11.69
CA VAL A 152 -17.54 -29.73 10.76
C VAL A 152 -16.34 -29.44 9.87
N PRO A 153 -16.54 -29.04 8.60
CA PRO A 153 -15.45 -28.62 7.73
C PRO A 153 -14.68 -27.44 8.35
N SER A 154 -13.36 -27.47 8.20
CA SER A 154 -12.46 -26.41 8.67
C SER A 154 -12.08 -25.50 7.50
N ILE A 155 -12.38 -24.20 7.65
CA ILE A 155 -12.16 -23.16 6.65
C ILE A 155 -11.18 -22.14 7.22
N TYR A 156 -10.01 -22.04 6.60
CA TYR A 156 -8.99 -21.08 6.94
C TYR A 156 -9.02 -19.90 5.98
N ILE A 157 -9.17 -18.70 6.52
CA ILE A 157 -9.10 -17.45 5.76
C ILE A 157 -7.72 -16.83 6.02
N LEU A 158 -6.80 -16.99 5.07
CA LEU A 158 -5.47 -16.39 5.13
C LEU A 158 -5.55 -14.96 4.57
N TYR A 159 -5.49 -14.00 5.48
CA TYR A 159 -5.67 -12.58 5.18
C TYR A 159 -4.33 -11.84 5.01
N PHE A 160 -4.28 -11.04 3.96
CA PHE A 160 -3.15 -10.26 3.47
C PHE A 160 -3.52 -8.78 3.43
N GLN A 161 -3.04 -8.02 4.41
CA GLN A 161 -3.31 -6.58 4.51
C GLN A 161 -2.72 -5.77 3.34
N GLY A 162 -3.29 -4.59 3.11
CA GLY A 162 -2.74 -3.58 2.20
C GLY A 162 -1.45 -2.91 2.70
N ASN A 163 -1.02 -1.91 1.94
CA ASN A 163 0.30 -1.30 2.07
C ASN A 163 0.54 -0.53 3.38
N ALA A 164 -0.48 0.17 3.89
CA ALA A 164 -0.36 0.99 5.08
C ALA A 164 -1.10 0.35 6.26
N SER A 165 -0.80 0.83 7.46
CA SER A 165 -1.34 0.38 8.75
C SER A 165 -0.92 -1.04 9.14
N SER A 166 -1.24 -1.45 10.35
CA SER A 166 -1.00 -2.81 10.87
C SER A 166 -2.28 -3.65 10.90
N ILE A 167 -2.18 -4.89 11.36
CA ILE A 167 -3.35 -5.77 11.50
C ILE A 167 -4.36 -5.27 12.55
N PRO A 168 -3.99 -4.76 13.75
CA PRO A 168 -4.95 -4.43 14.81
C PRO A 168 -6.10 -3.49 14.39
N PRO A 169 -5.86 -2.40 13.65
CA PRO A 169 -6.93 -1.52 13.16
C PRO A 169 -7.96 -2.17 12.25
N ARG A 170 -7.62 -3.32 11.65
CA ARG A 170 -8.51 -4.05 10.73
C ARG A 170 -9.38 -5.07 11.46
N LEU A 171 -9.03 -5.42 12.70
CA LEU A 171 -9.71 -6.45 13.47
C LEU A 171 -11.20 -6.16 13.67
N PRO A 172 -11.69 -4.92 13.86
CA PRO A 172 -13.12 -4.67 13.98
C PRO A 172 -13.93 -5.15 12.75
N ASP A 173 -13.45 -4.87 11.54
CA ASP A 173 -14.13 -5.27 10.31
C ASP A 173 -14.01 -6.77 10.04
N LEU A 174 -12.84 -7.36 10.31
CA LEU A 174 -12.65 -8.82 10.21
C LEU A 174 -13.49 -9.58 11.25
N SER A 175 -13.65 -9.02 12.45
CA SER A 175 -14.50 -9.59 13.51
C SER A 175 -15.97 -9.59 13.10
N TRP A 176 -16.41 -8.53 12.43
CA TRP A 176 -17.77 -8.47 11.89
C TRP A 176 -18.03 -9.58 10.87
N VAL A 177 -17.06 -9.84 9.97
CA VAL A 177 -17.14 -10.94 9.00
C VAL A 177 -17.19 -12.29 9.73
N LEU A 178 -16.29 -12.53 10.67
CA LEU A 178 -16.24 -13.79 11.43
C LEU A 178 -17.51 -14.04 12.25
N GLN A 179 -18.07 -12.99 12.88
CA GLN A 179 -19.32 -13.07 13.62
C GLN A 179 -20.51 -13.38 12.69
N SER A 180 -20.54 -12.78 11.49
CA SER A 180 -21.58 -13.06 10.50
C SER A 180 -21.53 -14.52 10.06
N LEU A 181 -20.31 -15.05 9.82
CA LEU A 181 -20.10 -16.46 9.48
C LEU A 181 -20.46 -17.43 10.62
N GLN A 182 -20.23 -17.03 11.87
CA GLN A 182 -20.64 -17.81 13.04
C GLN A 182 -22.17 -17.99 13.11
N GLN A 183 -22.93 -17.02 12.58
CA GLN A 183 -24.39 -17.09 12.50
C GLN A 183 -24.90 -17.82 11.26
N SER A 184 -24.00 -18.31 10.39
CA SER A 184 -24.36 -19.03 9.17
C SER A 184 -25.21 -20.25 9.48
N LYS A 185 -26.16 -20.57 8.59
CA LYS A 185 -26.98 -21.78 8.70
C LYS A 185 -26.22 -23.06 8.36
N ARG A 186 -24.99 -22.95 7.83
CA ARG A 186 -24.15 -24.11 7.50
C ARG A 186 -23.11 -24.34 8.61
N PRO A 187 -22.99 -25.58 9.12
CA PRO A 187 -22.01 -25.88 10.15
C PRO A 187 -20.60 -25.87 9.55
N ALA A 188 -19.72 -25.02 10.09
CA ALA A 188 -18.32 -24.91 9.68
C ALA A 188 -17.51 -24.22 10.77
N ARG A 189 -16.22 -24.54 10.84
CA ARG A 189 -15.24 -23.83 11.65
C ARG A 189 -14.48 -22.86 10.78
N TYR A 190 -14.56 -21.58 11.10
CA TYR A 190 -13.86 -20.52 10.41
C TYR A 190 -12.67 -20.06 11.25
N THR A 191 -11.48 -20.02 10.66
CA THR A 191 -10.27 -19.51 11.31
C THR A 191 -9.63 -18.44 10.44
N PHE A 192 -9.65 -17.20 10.91
CA PHE A 192 -8.87 -16.13 10.31
C PHE A 192 -7.41 -16.25 10.72
N VAL A 193 -6.52 -16.17 9.74
CA VAL A 193 -5.08 -16.12 9.91
C VAL A 193 -4.59 -14.86 9.20
N CYS A 194 -4.38 -13.80 9.97
CA CYS A 194 -3.99 -12.51 9.43
C CYS A 194 -2.47 -12.37 9.51
N LEU A 195 -1.79 -12.46 8.36
CA LEU A 195 -0.34 -12.34 8.31
C LEU A 195 0.08 -10.87 8.40
N SER A 196 0.93 -10.54 9.37
CA SER A 196 1.70 -9.31 9.32
C SER A 196 3.05 -9.57 8.67
N TYR A 197 3.27 -9.03 7.47
CA TYR A 197 4.50 -9.25 6.72
C TYR A 197 5.74 -8.75 7.44
N ARG A 198 6.92 -9.21 7.02
CA ARG A 198 8.19 -8.68 7.51
C ARG A 198 8.23 -7.16 7.43
N GLY A 199 8.64 -6.54 8.53
CA GLY A 199 8.69 -5.09 8.68
C GLY A 199 7.36 -4.42 9.04
N TYR A 200 6.22 -5.12 9.04
CA TYR A 200 4.93 -4.59 9.54
C TYR A 200 4.68 -5.02 10.99
N TRP A 201 3.84 -4.27 11.70
CA TRP A 201 3.43 -4.54 13.08
C TRP A 201 4.60 -5.02 13.98
N THR A 202 4.47 -6.17 14.64
CA THR A 202 5.49 -6.81 15.48
C THR A 202 6.39 -7.80 14.70
N SER A 203 6.25 -7.91 13.37
CA SER A 203 7.11 -8.73 12.51
C SER A 203 8.47 -8.08 12.27
N ARG A 204 9.54 -8.88 12.30
CA ARG A 204 10.92 -8.43 12.08
C ARG A 204 11.23 -8.27 10.60
N GLY A 205 12.44 -7.81 10.27
CA GLY A 205 12.92 -7.70 8.89
C GLY A 205 12.48 -6.44 8.14
N ARG A 206 12.73 -6.43 6.82
CA ARG A 206 12.40 -5.33 5.90
C ARG A 206 11.60 -5.87 4.72
N PRO A 207 10.56 -5.15 4.27
CA PRO A 207 9.67 -5.64 3.22
C PRO A 207 10.39 -5.66 1.85
N SER A 208 10.09 -6.73 1.11
CA SER A 208 10.44 -6.95 -0.30
C SER A 208 9.52 -8.04 -0.81
N GLU A 209 9.13 -8.05 -2.07
CA GLU A 209 8.23 -9.07 -2.60
C GLU A 209 8.77 -10.49 -2.39
N LYS A 210 10.05 -10.73 -2.70
CA LYS A 210 10.70 -12.04 -2.46
C LYS A 210 10.54 -12.48 -0.99
N GLY A 211 10.77 -11.57 -0.05
CA GLY A 211 10.62 -11.85 1.37
C GLY A 211 9.17 -12.07 1.79
N ILE A 212 8.26 -11.21 1.33
CA ILE A 212 6.82 -11.32 1.63
C ILE A 212 6.25 -12.63 1.10
N ASN A 213 6.71 -13.09 -0.06
CA ASN A 213 6.34 -14.41 -0.59
C ASN A 213 6.79 -15.55 0.35
N LEU A 214 7.95 -15.44 1.01
CA LEU A 214 8.37 -16.42 2.03
C LEU A 214 7.48 -16.33 3.27
N ASP A 215 7.08 -15.13 3.68
CA ASP A 215 6.20 -14.91 4.83
C ASP A 215 4.82 -15.54 4.59
N ALA A 216 4.26 -15.33 3.39
CA ALA A 216 2.97 -15.89 2.97
C ALA A 216 2.99 -17.42 2.97
N ARG A 217 4.07 -18.04 2.47
CA ARG A 217 4.26 -19.49 2.50
C ARG A 217 4.37 -20.01 3.93
N ALA A 218 5.07 -19.30 4.81
CA ALA A 218 5.20 -19.70 6.22
C ALA A 218 3.84 -19.69 6.94
N ALA A 219 2.99 -18.71 6.67
CA ALA A 219 1.62 -18.68 7.19
C ALA A 219 0.77 -19.84 6.67
N LEU A 220 0.90 -20.18 5.37
CA LEU A 220 0.21 -21.32 4.77
C LEU A 220 0.66 -22.66 5.37
N HIS A 221 1.96 -22.86 5.56
CA HIS A 221 2.49 -24.04 6.25
C HIS A 221 2.06 -24.12 7.71
N TRP A 222 1.97 -22.98 8.40
CA TRP A 222 1.46 -22.91 9.76
C TRP A 222 0.00 -23.39 9.84
N ILE A 223 -0.85 -23.01 8.89
CA ILE A 223 -2.23 -23.51 8.78
C ILE A 223 -2.25 -25.04 8.68
N GLY A 224 -1.47 -25.62 7.76
CA GLY A 224 -1.41 -27.07 7.59
C GLY A 224 -0.96 -27.79 8.85
N ARG A 225 0.11 -27.31 9.50
CA ARG A 225 0.61 -27.86 10.76
C ARG A 225 -0.44 -27.81 11.87
N VAL A 226 -1.05 -26.64 12.09
CA VAL A 226 -2.06 -26.46 13.13
C VAL A 226 -3.27 -27.33 12.86
N HIS A 227 -3.72 -27.45 11.62
CA HIS A 227 -4.84 -28.33 11.27
C HIS A 227 -4.53 -29.79 11.61
N SER A 228 -3.36 -30.29 11.20
CA SER A 228 -2.93 -31.66 11.52
C SER A 228 -2.79 -31.91 13.03
N GLU A 229 -2.33 -30.92 13.81
CA GLU A 229 -2.25 -31.03 15.27
C GLU A 229 -3.63 -31.16 15.94
N HIS A 230 -4.67 -30.58 15.33
CA HIS A 230 -6.05 -30.69 15.83
C HIS A 230 -6.77 -31.96 15.33
N ASP A 231 -6.25 -32.63 14.30
CA ASP A 231 -6.79 -33.90 13.77
C ASP A 231 -6.24 -35.11 14.53
N VAL A 232 -6.45 -35.14 15.85
CA VAL A 232 -5.93 -36.17 16.77
C VAL A 232 -6.37 -37.59 16.38
N HIS A 233 -7.49 -37.71 15.66
CA HIS A 233 -8.05 -38.99 15.24
C HIS A 233 -7.81 -39.33 13.76
N GLY A 234 -7.25 -38.43 12.94
CA GLY A 234 -7.04 -38.68 11.51
C GLY A 234 -8.32 -38.74 10.67
N HIS A 235 -9.38 -38.08 11.14
CA HIS A 235 -10.72 -38.13 10.53
C HIS A 235 -11.21 -36.75 10.05
N GLN A 236 -10.45 -35.66 10.27
CA GLN A 236 -10.83 -34.34 9.77
C GLN A 236 -10.75 -34.30 8.24
N PRO A 237 -11.76 -33.74 7.55
CA PRO A 237 -11.65 -33.45 6.13
C PRO A 237 -10.48 -32.52 5.84
N THR A 238 -9.90 -32.63 4.63
CA THR A 238 -8.87 -31.72 4.14
C THR A 238 -9.30 -30.26 4.35
N PRO A 239 -8.46 -29.43 4.99
CA PRO A 239 -8.81 -28.05 5.31
C PRO A 239 -8.92 -27.21 4.05
N GLU A 240 -9.92 -26.35 4.05
CA GLU A 240 -10.26 -25.47 2.95
C GLU A 240 -9.62 -24.12 3.18
N VAL A 241 -8.94 -23.59 2.17
CA VAL A 241 -8.19 -22.34 2.27
C VAL A 241 -8.82 -21.30 1.35
N ILE A 242 -9.07 -20.13 1.91
CA ILE A 242 -9.45 -18.92 1.20
C ILE A 242 -8.31 -17.91 1.40
N LEU A 243 -7.78 -17.39 0.30
CA LEU A 243 -6.81 -16.29 0.36
C LEU A 243 -7.55 -14.98 0.18
N TRP A 244 -7.39 -14.05 1.11
CA TRP A 244 -7.99 -12.73 0.99
C TRP A 244 -6.90 -11.67 1.04
N GLY A 245 -6.76 -10.89 -0.03
CA GLY A 245 -5.80 -9.79 -0.09
C GLY A 245 -6.42 -8.44 -0.42
N GLN A 246 -6.00 -7.41 0.30
CA GLN A 246 -6.38 -6.00 0.07
C GLN A 246 -5.26 -5.26 -0.68
N SER A 247 -5.55 -4.65 -1.83
CA SER A 247 -4.59 -3.83 -2.59
C SER A 247 -3.28 -4.59 -2.87
N ILE A 248 -2.13 -4.15 -2.35
CA ILE A 248 -0.85 -4.90 -2.41
C ILE A 248 -1.00 -6.34 -1.90
N GLY A 249 -1.82 -6.56 -0.87
CA GLY A 249 -2.13 -7.89 -0.35
C GLY A 249 -2.82 -8.79 -1.37
N ALA A 250 -3.58 -8.25 -2.33
CA ALA A 250 -4.16 -9.02 -3.43
C ALA A 250 -3.07 -9.60 -4.34
N GLY A 251 -2.01 -8.83 -4.60
CA GLY A 251 -0.82 -9.32 -5.31
C GLY A 251 -0.06 -10.40 -4.52
N VAL A 252 0.00 -10.30 -3.19
CA VAL A 252 0.58 -11.35 -2.34
C VAL A 252 -0.27 -12.63 -2.38
N ALA A 253 -1.60 -12.49 -2.35
CA ALA A 253 -2.53 -13.61 -2.45
C ALA A 253 -2.38 -14.36 -3.78
N THR A 254 -2.31 -13.63 -4.91
CA THR A 254 -2.12 -14.25 -6.23
C THR A 254 -0.74 -14.88 -6.38
N ASN A 255 0.32 -14.25 -5.85
CA ASN A 255 1.67 -14.84 -5.79
C ASN A 255 1.68 -16.17 -5.03
N LEU A 256 0.99 -16.24 -3.88
CA LEU A 256 0.90 -17.48 -3.09
C LEU A 256 0.09 -18.56 -3.82
N ALA A 257 -1.04 -18.21 -4.43
CA ALA A 257 -1.87 -19.16 -5.17
C ALA A 257 -1.19 -19.71 -6.44
N ALA A 258 -0.36 -18.89 -7.09
CA ALA A 258 0.43 -19.27 -8.26
C ALA A 258 1.68 -20.10 -7.90
N TRP A 259 2.00 -20.27 -6.63
CA TRP A 259 3.17 -21.01 -6.20
C TRP A 259 3.02 -22.50 -6.50
N GLU A 260 3.91 -23.04 -7.35
CA GLU A 260 3.87 -24.44 -7.81
C GLU A 260 3.92 -25.48 -6.67
N ALA A 261 4.58 -25.16 -5.55
CA ALA A 261 4.67 -26.05 -4.39
C ALA A 261 3.59 -25.76 -3.33
N PHE A 262 2.42 -25.25 -3.75
CA PHE A 262 1.26 -25.14 -2.86
C PHE A 262 0.96 -26.52 -2.23
N PRO A 263 0.85 -26.64 -0.89
CA PRO A 263 0.76 -27.95 -0.24
C PRO A 263 -0.50 -28.71 -0.67
N PRO A 264 -0.40 -29.98 -1.13
CA PRO A 264 -1.55 -30.78 -1.54
C PRO A 264 -2.47 -31.17 -0.38
N THR A 265 -1.97 -31.03 0.85
CA THR A 265 -2.71 -31.23 2.11
C THR A 265 -3.67 -30.09 2.44
N LEU A 266 -3.65 -29.01 1.65
CA LEU A 266 -4.54 -27.86 1.78
C LEU A 266 -5.28 -27.69 0.45
N ARG A 267 -6.56 -27.39 0.50
CA ARG A 267 -7.34 -27.16 -0.72
C ARG A 267 -7.67 -25.68 -0.88
N LEU A 268 -7.09 -25.05 -1.91
CA LEU A 268 -7.40 -23.67 -2.24
C LEU A 268 -8.77 -23.58 -2.93
N ARG A 269 -9.72 -22.89 -2.29
CA ARG A 269 -11.10 -22.79 -2.80
C ARG A 269 -11.44 -21.46 -3.43
N SER A 270 -10.91 -20.38 -2.88
CA SER A 270 -11.25 -19.04 -3.33
C SER A 270 -10.13 -18.04 -3.08
N LEU A 271 -10.04 -17.05 -3.96
CA LEU A 271 -9.29 -15.83 -3.76
C LEU A 271 -10.26 -14.65 -3.69
N ILE A 272 -10.23 -13.92 -2.58
CA ILE A 272 -10.92 -12.64 -2.42
C ILE A 272 -9.90 -11.53 -2.67
N LEU A 273 -10.05 -10.83 -3.79
CA LEU A 273 -9.18 -9.76 -4.23
C LEU A 273 -9.89 -8.42 -4.01
N GLU A 274 -9.57 -7.75 -2.90
CA GLU A 274 -10.13 -6.45 -2.52
C GLU A 274 -9.26 -5.33 -3.11
N THR A 275 -9.91 -4.40 -3.83
CA THR A 275 -9.29 -3.29 -4.58
C THR A 275 -8.00 -3.68 -5.32
N PRO A 276 -8.04 -4.74 -6.16
CA PRO A 276 -6.84 -5.31 -6.74
C PRO A 276 -6.37 -4.53 -7.97
N PHE A 277 -5.10 -4.71 -8.30
CA PHE A 277 -4.48 -4.19 -9.52
C PHE A 277 -3.82 -5.33 -10.31
N THR A 278 -3.54 -5.08 -11.59
CA THR A 278 -2.98 -6.08 -12.51
C THR A 278 -1.49 -6.35 -12.25
N SER A 279 -0.69 -5.31 -12.05
CA SER A 279 0.74 -5.41 -11.68
C SER A 279 1.30 -4.09 -11.12
N VAL A 280 2.45 -4.14 -10.42
CA VAL A 280 3.19 -2.93 -10.02
C VAL A 280 3.61 -2.11 -11.23
N LYS A 281 3.91 -2.77 -12.36
CA LYS A 281 4.24 -2.09 -13.63
C LYS A 281 3.09 -1.24 -14.13
N ASP A 282 1.85 -1.76 -14.08
CA ASP A 282 0.67 -1.00 -14.49
C ASP A 282 0.39 0.16 -13.52
N MET A 283 0.53 -0.07 -12.22
CA MET A 283 0.42 0.98 -11.21
C MET A 283 1.47 2.08 -11.41
N LEU A 284 2.71 1.73 -11.78
CA LEU A 284 3.75 2.70 -12.10
C LEU A 284 3.35 3.59 -13.29
N ALA A 285 2.70 3.02 -14.30
CA ALA A 285 2.21 3.78 -15.45
C ALA A 285 1.02 4.69 -15.10
N ILE A 286 0.17 4.27 -14.15
CA ILE A 286 -0.95 5.07 -13.64
C ILE A 286 -0.47 6.24 -12.77
N LEU A 287 0.48 5.99 -11.87
CA LEU A 287 1.03 7.01 -10.98
C LEU A 287 1.90 8.04 -11.74
N TYR A 288 2.51 7.62 -12.85
CA TYR A 288 3.36 8.47 -13.69
C TYR A 288 2.90 8.44 -15.16
N PRO A 289 1.73 9.03 -15.48
CA PRO A 289 1.15 8.95 -16.83
C PRO A 289 1.96 9.73 -17.88
N GLN A 290 2.76 10.70 -17.45
CA GLN A 290 3.58 11.54 -18.30
C GLN A 290 4.67 10.74 -19.05
N LYS A 291 4.50 10.54 -20.37
CA LYS A 291 5.43 9.75 -21.21
C LYS A 291 6.85 10.31 -21.30
N TRP A 292 6.99 11.64 -21.21
CA TRP A 292 8.24 12.41 -21.20
C TRP A 292 9.02 12.35 -19.88
N VAL A 293 8.43 11.79 -18.81
CA VAL A 293 9.07 11.63 -17.50
C VAL A 293 9.63 10.20 -17.40
N PRO A 294 10.81 9.98 -16.80
CA PRO A 294 11.48 8.67 -16.84
C PRO A 294 10.78 7.59 -16.02
N TYR A 295 10.00 7.96 -15.00
CA TYR A 295 9.58 7.03 -13.94
C TYR A 295 8.80 5.83 -14.46
N ARG A 296 7.87 6.03 -15.41
CA ARG A 296 7.13 4.93 -16.03
C ARG A 296 8.00 3.95 -16.82
N HIS A 297 9.15 4.41 -17.29
CA HIS A 297 10.11 3.61 -18.08
C HIS A 297 11.14 2.90 -17.20
N LEU A 298 11.12 3.13 -15.87
CA LEU A 298 11.97 2.41 -14.92
C LEU A 298 11.48 0.99 -14.64
N TRP A 299 10.38 0.56 -15.27
CA TRP A 299 9.81 -0.77 -15.08
C TRP A 299 10.79 -1.95 -15.26
N PRO A 300 11.82 -1.92 -16.13
CA PRO A 300 12.79 -3.02 -16.25
C PRO A 300 13.63 -3.22 -14.98
N PHE A 301 13.70 -2.22 -14.10
CA PHE A 301 14.45 -2.26 -12.86
C PHE A 301 13.56 -2.56 -11.64
N LEU A 302 12.29 -2.90 -11.85
CA LEU A 302 11.39 -3.26 -10.76
C LEU A 302 11.91 -4.50 -10.04
N ARG A 303 11.92 -4.43 -8.70
CA ARG A 303 12.21 -5.59 -7.83
C ARG A 303 10.94 -6.21 -7.22
N ASN A 304 9.83 -5.52 -7.38
CA ASN A 304 8.51 -5.95 -6.94
C ASN A 304 7.58 -5.82 -8.15
N HIS A 305 6.99 -6.93 -8.57
CA HIS A 305 6.12 -7.08 -9.71
C HIS A 305 4.65 -7.24 -9.29
N LEU A 306 4.37 -8.04 -8.24
CA LEU A 306 3.02 -8.40 -7.78
C LEU A 306 2.07 -8.59 -8.97
N ASP A 307 2.46 -9.48 -9.89
CA ASP A 307 1.88 -9.62 -11.21
C ASP A 307 0.66 -10.54 -11.20
N SER A 308 -0.45 -10.02 -10.67
CA SER A 308 -1.75 -10.71 -10.62
C SER A 308 -2.19 -11.18 -12.00
N TRP A 309 -1.89 -10.45 -13.08
CA TRP A 309 -2.27 -10.84 -14.44
C TRP A 309 -1.63 -12.16 -14.88
N THR A 310 -0.32 -12.30 -14.68
CA THR A 310 0.42 -13.54 -15.01
C THR A 310 0.08 -14.65 -14.01
N ASN A 311 -0.09 -14.32 -12.73
CA ASN A 311 -0.45 -15.28 -11.70
C ASN A 311 -1.81 -15.94 -11.96
N LEU A 312 -2.83 -15.21 -12.46
CA LEU A 312 -4.13 -15.82 -12.77
C LEU A 312 -4.04 -16.94 -13.81
N ALA A 313 -3.20 -16.79 -14.84
CA ALA A 313 -2.97 -17.88 -15.79
C ALA A 313 -2.22 -19.05 -15.18
N THR A 314 -1.23 -18.76 -14.32
CA THR A 314 -0.48 -19.79 -13.59
C THR A 314 -1.39 -20.57 -12.66
N ILE A 315 -2.29 -19.89 -11.94
CA ILE A 315 -3.33 -20.50 -11.10
C ILE A 315 -4.25 -21.36 -11.97
N ALA A 316 -4.74 -20.86 -13.10
CA ALA A 316 -5.58 -21.67 -13.98
C ALA A 316 -4.87 -22.96 -14.43
N GLY A 317 -3.57 -22.87 -14.77
CA GLY A 317 -2.74 -24.01 -15.17
C GLY A 317 -2.48 -25.02 -14.05
N ASN A 318 -2.02 -24.56 -12.88
CA ASN A 318 -1.71 -25.39 -11.71
C ASN A 318 -2.91 -26.23 -11.26
N TRP A 319 -4.12 -25.69 -11.45
CA TRP A 319 -5.37 -26.31 -11.00
C TRP A 319 -6.21 -26.89 -12.16
N SER A 320 -5.64 -27.04 -13.37
CA SER A 320 -6.35 -27.59 -14.56
C SER A 320 -6.25 -29.11 -14.72
N GLY A 321 -5.32 -29.77 -14.02
CA GLY A 321 -4.86 -31.13 -14.38
C GLY A 321 -5.36 -32.27 -13.50
N SER A 322 -6.03 -31.99 -12.38
CA SER A 322 -6.47 -33.04 -11.44
C SER A 322 -7.98 -33.08 -11.33
N ARG A 323 -8.60 -34.23 -11.62
CA ARG A 323 -10.01 -34.51 -11.31
C ARG A 323 -10.35 -34.34 -9.82
N ILE A 324 -9.33 -34.19 -8.95
CA ILE A 324 -9.44 -34.10 -7.50
C ILE A 324 -9.44 -32.64 -7.01
N TYR A 325 -8.89 -31.70 -7.78
CA TYR A 325 -8.77 -30.30 -7.37
C TYR A 325 -9.53 -29.37 -8.33
N GLU A 326 -10.67 -28.84 -7.86
CA GLU A 326 -11.39 -27.78 -8.55
C GLU A 326 -10.56 -26.50 -8.61
N ARG A 327 -10.64 -25.77 -9.73
CA ARG A 327 -10.03 -24.45 -9.85
C ARG A 327 -10.62 -23.50 -8.81
N PRO A 328 -9.81 -22.63 -8.18
CA PRO A 328 -10.33 -21.70 -7.20
C PRO A 328 -11.21 -20.63 -7.85
N ARG A 329 -12.28 -20.23 -7.14
CA ARG A 329 -13.11 -19.08 -7.52
C ARG A 329 -12.34 -17.78 -7.24
N ILE A 330 -12.52 -16.78 -8.08
CA ILE A 330 -12.01 -15.43 -7.88
C ILE A 330 -13.18 -14.50 -7.55
N THR A 331 -13.11 -13.79 -6.44
CA THR A 331 -14.05 -12.72 -6.10
C THR A 331 -13.31 -11.41 -6.02
N ILE A 332 -13.69 -10.44 -6.85
CA ILE A 332 -13.12 -9.09 -6.86
C ILE A 332 -14.08 -8.16 -6.13
N VAL A 333 -13.62 -7.54 -5.04
CA VAL A 333 -14.37 -6.50 -4.32
C VAL A 333 -13.72 -5.15 -4.63
N GLU A 334 -14.36 -4.39 -5.52
CA GLU A 334 -13.85 -3.13 -6.07
C GLU A 334 -14.47 -1.93 -5.34
N ALA A 335 -13.69 -0.88 -5.12
CA ALA A 335 -14.17 0.40 -4.63
C ALA A 335 -14.71 1.25 -5.80
N GLY A 336 -15.98 1.68 -5.74
CA GLY A 336 -16.62 2.41 -6.85
C GLY A 336 -16.11 3.84 -7.07
N ARG A 337 -15.39 4.42 -6.10
CA ARG A 337 -14.71 5.72 -6.20
C ARG A 337 -13.24 5.59 -5.80
N ASP A 338 -12.61 4.50 -6.20
CA ASP A 338 -11.20 4.25 -5.93
C ASP A 338 -10.34 5.38 -6.52
N GLU A 339 -9.66 6.10 -5.64
CA GLU A 339 -8.81 7.23 -5.95
C GLU A 339 -7.36 6.83 -6.29
N LEU A 340 -7.01 5.54 -6.09
CA LEU A 340 -5.65 5.02 -6.28
C LEU A 340 -5.58 4.02 -7.43
N VAL A 341 -6.49 3.05 -7.46
CA VAL A 341 -6.53 1.97 -8.44
C VAL A 341 -7.72 2.18 -9.38
N PRO A 342 -7.46 2.53 -10.66
CA PRO A 342 -8.52 2.75 -11.62
C PRO A 342 -9.37 1.49 -11.87
N ALA A 343 -10.68 1.67 -12.04
CA ALA A 343 -11.67 0.60 -12.27
C ALA A 343 -11.33 -0.30 -13.48
N GLU A 344 -10.60 0.25 -14.45
CA GLU A 344 -10.16 -0.48 -15.64
C GLU A 344 -9.24 -1.66 -15.29
N LEU A 345 -8.46 -1.58 -14.20
CA LEU A 345 -7.60 -2.70 -13.79
C LEU A 345 -8.43 -3.86 -13.25
N GLY A 346 -9.48 -3.58 -12.46
CA GLY A 346 -10.42 -4.60 -12.01
C GLY A 346 -11.14 -5.27 -13.18
N ALA A 347 -11.58 -4.47 -14.17
CA ALA A 347 -12.20 -5.00 -15.40
C ALA A 347 -11.24 -5.88 -16.22
N LYS A 348 -9.95 -5.52 -16.30
CA LYS A 348 -8.92 -6.36 -16.94
C LYS A 348 -8.75 -7.69 -16.23
N LEU A 349 -8.74 -7.71 -14.88
CA LEU A 349 -8.63 -8.96 -14.12
C LEU A 349 -9.84 -9.87 -14.31
N VAL A 350 -11.07 -9.33 -14.43
CA VAL A 350 -12.25 -10.13 -14.79
C VAL A 350 -12.06 -10.80 -16.15
N ARG A 351 -11.73 -10.02 -17.19
CA ARG A 351 -11.47 -10.57 -18.53
C ARG A 351 -10.36 -11.62 -18.50
N ARG A 352 -9.31 -11.37 -17.72
CA ARG A 352 -8.21 -12.33 -17.56
C ARG A 352 -8.69 -13.65 -16.97
N CYS A 353 -9.54 -13.61 -15.95
CA CYS A 353 -10.13 -14.82 -15.37
C CYS A 353 -10.97 -15.58 -16.41
N GLU A 354 -11.81 -14.87 -17.16
CA GLU A 354 -12.63 -15.46 -18.24
C GLU A 354 -11.76 -16.12 -19.32
N GLU A 355 -10.70 -15.44 -19.78
CA GLU A 355 -9.74 -15.93 -20.79
C GLU A 355 -9.07 -17.25 -20.36
N VAL A 356 -8.75 -17.39 -19.07
CA VAL A 356 -8.04 -18.56 -18.55
C VAL A 356 -8.98 -19.62 -17.96
N GLY A 357 -10.30 -19.36 -17.97
CA GLY A 357 -11.33 -20.25 -17.45
C GLY A 357 -11.34 -20.36 -15.92
N LEU A 358 -11.06 -19.27 -15.21
CA LEU A 358 -11.32 -19.15 -13.78
C LEU A 358 -12.70 -18.54 -13.55
N GLU A 359 -13.49 -19.17 -12.67
CA GLU A 359 -14.76 -18.60 -12.26
C GLU A 359 -14.52 -17.28 -11.52
N VAL A 360 -15.15 -16.19 -11.99
CA VAL A 360 -14.95 -14.86 -11.42
C VAL A 360 -16.27 -14.17 -11.12
N GLU A 361 -16.36 -13.53 -9.96
CA GLU A 361 -17.42 -12.61 -9.59
C GLU A 361 -16.81 -11.25 -9.24
N LYS A 362 -17.39 -10.16 -9.75
CA LYS A 362 -16.97 -8.80 -9.39
C LYS A 362 -18.09 -8.05 -8.70
N LYS A 363 -17.80 -7.51 -7.52
CA LYS A 363 -18.68 -6.63 -6.76
C LYS A 363 -18.08 -5.24 -6.63
N THR A 364 -18.75 -4.24 -7.19
CA THR A 364 -18.38 -2.83 -7.05
C THR A 364 -19.16 -2.20 -5.89
N VAL A 365 -18.45 -1.75 -4.86
CA VAL A 365 -19.02 -1.12 -3.66
C VAL A 365 -19.23 0.37 -3.92
N GLN A 366 -20.48 0.79 -4.00
CA GLN A 366 -20.80 2.14 -4.47
C GLN A 366 -20.28 3.23 -3.53
N GLY A 367 -19.64 4.23 -4.12
CA GLY A 367 -19.08 5.39 -3.44
C GLY A 367 -17.86 5.12 -2.55
N ALA A 368 -17.37 3.88 -2.44
CA ALA A 368 -16.24 3.52 -1.58
C ALA A 368 -14.94 4.08 -2.15
N PHE A 369 -14.08 4.59 -1.28
CA PHE A 369 -12.68 4.89 -1.58
C PHE A 369 -11.82 3.63 -1.44
N HIS A 370 -10.54 3.71 -1.82
CA HIS A 370 -9.65 2.56 -1.94
C HIS A 370 -9.57 1.65 -0.70
N ASN A 371 -9.63 2.25 0.50
CA ASN A 371 -9.56 1.52 1.77
C ASN A 371 -10.94 1.24 2.39
N ASP A 372 -12.03 1.72 1.77
CA ASP A 372 -13.38 1.64 2.34
C ASP A 372 -14.17 0.45 1.82
N ALA A 373 -13.66 -0.27 0.81
CA ALA A 373 -14.39 -1.31 0.11
C ALA A 373 -15.02 -2.31 1.09
N VAL A 374 -14.23 -2.85 2.03
CA VAL A 374 -14.69 -3.76 3.07
C VAL A 374 -14.90 -3.08 4.44
N ILE A 375 -14.81 -1.75 4.53
CA ILE A 375 -15.34 -1.01 5.70
C ILE A 375 -16.86 -0.86 5.53
N ARG A 376 -17.31 -0.64 4.29
CA ARG A 376 -18.74 -0.54 3.98
C ARG A 376 -19.44 -1.88 4.04
N LEU A 377 -20.68 -1.84 4.50
CA LEU A 377 -21.49 -3.03 4.70
C LEU A 377 -21.70 -3.85 3.43
N GLU A 378 -21.86 -3.19 2.28
CA GLU A 378 -22.01 -3.88 0.99
C GLU A 378 -20.79 -4.73 0.64
N GLY A 379 -19.57 -4.22 0.80
CA GLY A 379 -18.36 -4.99 0.54
C GLY A 379 -18.12 -6.06 1.59
N ARG A 380 -18.37 -5.79 2.87
CA ARG A 380 -18.31 -6.84 3.92
C ARG A 380 -19.26 -7.99 3.67
N ARG A 381 -20.48 -7.69 3.24
CA ARG A 381 -21.45 -8.73 2.87
C ARG A 381 -20.96 -9.54 1.69
N ALA A 382 -20.41 -8.91 0.66
CA ALA A 382 -19.84 -9.63 -0.48
C ALA A 382 -18.72 -10.60 -0.07
N VAL A 383 -17.89 -10.22 0.91
CA VAL A 383 -16.87 -11.13 1.49
C VAL A 383 -17.53 -12.30 2.23
N VAL A 384 -18.52 -12.04 3.07
CA VAL A 384 -19.28 -13.10 3.77
C VAL A 384 -19.93 -14.05 2.76
N ASP A 385 -20.63 -13.52 1.76
CA ASP A 385 -21.32 -14.29 0.72
C ASP A 385 -20.34 -15.19 -0.04
N CYS A 386 -19.16 -14.68 -0.40
CA CYS A 386 -18.09 -15.47 -1.03
C CYS A 386 -17.65 -16.66 -0.15
N ILE A 387 -17.42 -16.42 1.13
CA ILE A 387 -17.01 -17.48 2.07
C ILE A 387 -18.14 -18.50 2.26
N GLU A 388 -19.39 -18.06 2.37
CA GLU A 388 -20.56 -18.96 2.48
C GLU A 388 -20.80 -19.77 1.21
N GLN A 389 -20.49 -19.24 0.03
CA GLN A 389 -20.52 -19.98 -1.23
C GLN A 389 -19.48 -21.10 -1.26
N VAL A 390 -18.29 -20.90 -0.68
CA VAL A 390 -17.30 -21.99 -0.51
C VAL A 390 -17.87 -23.08 0.38
N VAL A 391 -18.48 -22.71 1.52
CA VAL A 391 -19.12 -23.66 2.44
C VAL A 391 -20.28 -24.41 1.75
N ALA A 392 -20.96 -23.80 0.79
CA ALA A 392 -22.05 -24.42 0.04
C ALA A 392 -21.65 -25.61 -0.81
N LYS A 393 -20.38 -25.64 -1.25
CA LYS A 393 -19.83 -26.62 -2.20
C LYS A 393 -19.11 -27.78 -1.48
N ILE A 394 -19.07 -27.74 -0.15
CA ILE A 394 -18.50 -28.76 0.72
C ILE A 394 -19.66 -29.52 1.34
#